data_AF-A0A6S6TXT5-F1
#
_entry.id   AF-A0A6S6TXT5-F1
#
_cell.length_a   1.000
_cell.length_b   1.000
_cell.length_c   1.000
_cell.angle_alpha   90.00
_cell.angle_beta   90.00
_cell.angle_gamma   90.00
#
_symmetry.space_group_name_H-M   'P 1'
#
loop_
_entity.id
_entity.type
_entity.pdbx_description
1 polymer ?
#
loop_
_entity_poly.entity_id
_entity_poly.type
_entity_poly.pdbx_seq_one_letter_code
_entity_poly.pdbx_strand_id
1 'polypeptide(L)'
;MSFAHTYDHAAGLGSKVSDIEADNRLTTKDKNYSVEKFVTKAKTPFYCDLGKKVTTISVVETLLERYPEQTQYWISKIENVSIISIQNILDRVPGTFMSNSSKKFASKLLEQNKMRLVELKREPFNEV
;
A
#
# COMPACT_ATOMS: atom_id res chain seq x y z
N MET A 1 -5.58 -29.41 3.35
CA MET A 1 -4.39 -28.71 3.91
C MET A 1 -4.82 -27.27 4.20
N SER A 2 -4.67 -26.77 5.43
CA SER A 2 -5.07 -25.40 5.79
C SER A 2 -3.84 -24.51 5.94
N PHE A 3 -3.87 -23.30 5.37
CA PHE A 3 -2.86 -22.29 5.65
C PHE A 3 -3.01 -21.78 7.09
N ALA A 4 -1.89 -21.37 7.69
CA ALA A 4 -1.94 -20.59 8.92
C ALA A 4 -2.60 -19.23 8.64
N HIS A 5 -3.32 -18.69 9.61
CA HIS A 5 -3.75 -17.30 9.56
C HIS A 5 -2.53 -16.38 9.46
N THR A 6 -2.71 -15.21 8.85
CA THR A 6 -1.65 -14.20 8.80
C THR A 6 -1.63 -13.43 10.12
N TYR A 7 -0.43 -13.16 10.64
CA TYR A 7 -0.23 -12.44 11.90
C TYR A 7 0.87 -11.36 11.74
N ASP A 8 1.10 -10.58 12.80
CA ASP A 8 2.18 -9.59 12.88
C ASP A 8 2.11 -8.44 11.85
N HIS A 9 0.91 -7.90 11.65
CA HIS A 9 0.68 -6.75 10.76
C HIS A 9 0.85 -5.39 11.44
N ALA A 10 1.30 -5.35 12.70
CA ALA A 10 1.36 -4.14 13.52
C ALA A 10 2.34 -3.06 12.97
N ALA A 11 3.35 -3.48 12.21
CA ALA A 11 4.29 -2.58 11.55
C ALA A 11 3.71 -1.94 10.26
N GLY A 12 2.48 -2.27 9.87
CA GLY A 12 1.79 -1.73 8.70
C GLY A 12 1.10 -0.39 8.93
N LEU A 13 0.31 0.05 7.94
CA LEU A 13 -0.61 1.19 8.01
C LEU A 13 0.01 2.54 8.43
N GLY A 14 1.34 2.69 8.31
CA GLY A 14 2.03 3.89 8.76
C GLY A 14 2.12 4.01 10.28
N SER A 15 2.22 2.90 11.02
CA SER A 15 2.24 2.89 12.50
C SER A 15 3.34 3.72 13.18
N LYS A 16 4.33 4.21 12.41
CA LYS A 16 5.39 5.12 12.89
C LYS A 16 5.13 6.60 12.58
N VAL A 17 4.03 6.91 11.88
CA VAL A 17 3.64 8.27 11.51
C VAL A 17 2.87 8.87 12.68
N SER A 18 3.34 10.01 13.18
CA SER A 18 2.64 10.75 14.24
C SER A 18 1.38 11.43 13.70
N ASP A 19 0.44 11.79 14.57
CA ASP A 19 -0.77 12.53 14.16
C ASP A 19 -0.46 13.85 13.46
N ILE A 20 0.55 14.59 13.97
CA ILE A 20 1.00 15.84 13.37
C ILE A 20 1.56 15.59 11.96
N GLU A 21 2.38 14.55 11.80
CA GLU A 21 2.90 14.17 10.49
C GLU A 21 1.78 13.74 9.54
N ALA A 22 0.83 12.93 10.02
CA ALA A 22 -0.34 12.51 9.26
C ALA A 22 -1.12 13.70 8.73
N ASP A 23 -1.47 14.66 9.59
CA ASP A 23 -2.20 15.88 9.20
C ASP A 23 -1.42 16.75 8.23
N ASN A 24 -0.11 16.93 8.45
CA ASN A 24 0.73 17.68 7.54
C ASN A 24 0.79 17.02 6.15
N ARG A 25 0.92 15.68 6.09
CA ARG A 25 0.94 14.94 4.82
C ARG A 25 -0.40 14.96 4.09
N LEU A 26 -1.51 14.96 4.82
CA LEU A 26 -2.87 15.02 4.27
C LEU A 26 -3.22 16.40 3.70
N THR A 27 -2.67 17.47 4.27
CA THR A 27 -3.05 18.86 3.95
C THR A 27 -2.00 19.65 3.17
N THR A 28 -0.77 19.12 3.05
CA THR A 28 0.32 19.80 2.36
C THR A 28 0.02 20.08 0.88
N LYS A 29 0.54 21.21 0.39
CA LYS A 29 0.60 21.54 -1.05
C LYS A 29 1.89 21.02 -1.71
N ASP A 30 2.88 20.62 -0.91
CA ASP A 30 4.12 20.04 -1.41
C ASP A 30 3.91 18.58 -1.81
N LYS A 31 3.89 18.34 -3.12
CA LYS A 31 3.77 17.00 -3.71
C LYS A 31 4.89 16.05 -3.27
N ASN A 32 6.05 16.54 -2.85
CA ASN A 32 7.14 15.69 -2.38
C ASN A 32 6.99 15.26 -0.90
N TYR A 33 6.03 15.83 -0.20
CA TYR A 33 5.71 15.50 1.20
C TYR A 33 4.35 14.84 1.37
N SER A 34 3.52 14.77 0.32
CA SER A 34 2.17 14.20 0.39
C SER A 34 2.14 12.69 0.67
N VAL A 35 0.93 12.16 0.94
CA VAL A 35 0.71 10.71 1.15
C VAL A 35 1.08 9.91 -0.10
N GLU A 36 0.78 10.44 -1.28
CA GLU A 36 1.15 9.88 -2.58
C GLU A 36 2.66 9.65 -2.67
N LYS A 37 3.48 10.63 -2.25
CA LYS A 37 4.94 10.48 -2.24
C LYS A 37 5.42 9.57 -1.11
N PHE A 38 4.71 9.54 0.02
CA PHE A 38 5.06 8.68 1.14
C PHE A 38 5.02 7.20 0.73
N VAL A 39 3.97 6.76 0.05
CA VAL A 39 3.80 5.34 -0.32
C VAL A 39 4.86 4.83 -1.31
N THR A 40 5.48 5.72 -2.10
CA THR A 40 6.54 5.32 -3.04
C THR A 40 7.84 4.91 -2.36
N LYS A 41 8.02 5.24 -1.08
CA LYS A 41 9.27 4.99 -0.35
C LYS A 41 9.34 3.58 0.26
N ALA A 42 8.24 2.83 0.24
CA ALA A 42 8.18 1.49 0.81
C ALA A 42 9.18 0.54 0.13
N LYS A 43 10.02 -0.10 0.94
CA LYS A 43 11.01 -1.09 0.51
C LYS A 43 10.65 -2.46 1.07
N THR A 44 10.97 -3.49 0.31
CA THR A 44 10.76 -4.88 0.73
C THR A 44 12.02 -5.46 1.38
N PRO A 45 11.93 -6.63 2.02
CA PRO A 45 13.10 -7.42 2.39
C PRO A 45 13.81 -8.09 1.20
N PHE A 46 13.26 -8.03 -0.01
CA PHE A 46 13.89 -8.60 -1.20
C PHE A 46 14.99 -7.68 -1.75
N TYR A 47 15.95 -8.29 -2.43
CA TYR A 47 17.10 -7.62 -3.04
C TYR A 47 17.15 -7.95 -4.53
N CYS A 48 17.52 -6.96 -5.35
CA CYS A 48 17.89 -7.23 -6.74
C CYS A 48 19.31 -7.81 -6.81
N ASP A 49 19.70 -8.27 -8.00
CA ASP A 49 21.01 -8.88 -8.25
C ASP A 49 22.19 -7.94 -7.95
N LEU A 50 21.95 -6.63 -7.96
CA LEU A 50 22.92 -5.60 -7.57
C LEU A 50 23.04 -5.42 -6.04
N GLY A 51 22.40 -6.28 -5.25
CA GLY A 51 22.42 -6.23 -3.78
C GLY A 51 21.64 -5.07 -3.16
N LYS A 52 20.74 -4.42 -3.91
CA LYS A 52 19.92 -3.30 -3.42
C LYS A 52 18.50 -3.77 -3.08
N LYS A 53 17.95 -3.28 -1.95
CA LYS A 53 16.54 -3.52 -1.60
C LYS A 53 15.62 -2.95 -2.67
N VAL A 54 14.64 -3.75 -3.09
CA VAL A 54 13.66 -3.35 -4.11
C VAL A 54 12.39 -2.79 -3.49
N THR A 55 11.70 -1.91 -4.23
CA THR A 55 10.42 -1.35 -3.81
C THR A 55 9.30 -2.37 -3.92
N THR A 56 8.19 -2.15 -3.23
CA THR A 56 7.03 -3.05 -3.34
C THR A 56 6.50 -3.12 -4.76
N ILE A 57 6.49 -2.00 -5.49
CA ILE A 57 6.02 -1.98 -6.89
C ILE A 57 6.96 -2.74 -7.80
N SER A 58 8.28 -2.57 -7.67
CA SER A 58 9.25 -3.31 -8.48
C SER A 58 9.15 -4.82 -8.31
N VAL A 59 8.82 -5.29 -7.10
CA VAL A 59 8.56 -6.72 -6.87
C VAL A 59 7.31 -7.16 -7.61
N VAL A 60 6.24 -6.37 -7.61
CA VAL A 60 5.00 -6.70 -8.32
C VAL A 60 5.20 -6.68 -9.83
N GLU A 61 6.01 -5.75 -10.37
CA GLU A 61 6.43 -5.75 -11.78
C GLU A 61 7.12 -7.07 -12.14
N THR A 62 8.13 -7.50 -11.37
CA THR A 62 8.79 -8.80 -11.58
C THR A 62 7.82 -9.98 -11.46
N LEU A 63 6.83 -9.91 -10.56
CA LEU A 63 5.81 -10.96 -10.43
C LEU A 63 4.85 -10.98 -11.62
N LEU A 64 4.53 -9.83 -12.20
CA LEU A 64 3.72 -9.76 -13.42
C LEU A 64 4.47 -10.34 -14.62
N GLU A 65 5.78 -10.11 -14.73
CA GLU A 65 6.60 -10.71 -15.79
C GLU A 65 6.66 -12.24 -15.67
N ARG A 66 6.81 -12.77 -14.46
CA ARG A 66 7.02 -14.21 -14.22
C ARG A 66 5.73 -15.01 -14.05
N TYR A 67 4.71 -14.39 -13.46
CA TYR A 67 3.44 -15.00 -13.05
C TYR A 67 2.28 -14.06 -13.37
N PRO A 68 2.06 -13.69 -14.65
CA PRO A 68 1.12 -12.64 -15.06
C PRO A 68 -0.31 -12.94 -14.59
N GLU A 69 -0.81 -14.14 -14.85
CA GLU A 69 -2.19 -14.52 -14.52
C GLU A 69 -2.47 -14.46 -13.01
N GLN A 70 -1.57 -15.03 -12.20
CA GLN A 70 -1.73 -15.07 -10.74
C GLN A 70 -1.60 -13.68 -10.13
N THR A 71 -0.66 -12.88 -10.63
CA THR A 71 -0.43 -11.54 -10.11
C THR A 71 -1.60 -10.61 -10.49
N GLN A 72 -2.09 -10.68 -11.74
CA GLN A 72 -3.29 -9.95 -12.15
C GLN A 72 -4.53 -10.39 -11.38
N TYR A 73 -4.70 -11.69 -11.10
CA TYR A 73 -5.80 -12.18 -10.25
C TYR A 73 -5.82 -11.49 -8.88
N TRP A 74 -4.67 -11.42 -8.21
CA TRP A 74 -4.57 -10.77 -6.89
C TRP A 74 -4.73 -9.25 -6.96
N ILE A 75 -4.17 -8.59 -7.99
CA ILE A 75 -4.40 -7.17 -8.22
C ILE A 75 -5.90 -6.90 -8.40
N SER A 76 -6.62 -7.74 -9.15
CA SER A 76 -8.07 -7.62 -9.31
C SER A 76 -8.85 -7.88 -8.02
N LYS A 77 -8.37 -8.75 -7.12
CA LYS A 77 -8.96 -8.86 -5.78
C LYS A 77 -8.79 -7.57 -4.98
N ILE A 78 -7.61 -6.97 -5.01
CA ILE A 78 -7.30 -5.71 -4.33
C ILE A 78 -8.11 -4.55 -4.95
N GLU A 79 -8.25 -4.51 -6.27
CA GLU A 79 -9.06 -3.54 -7.03
C GLU A 79 -10.51 -3.51 -6.55
N ASN A 80 -11.07 -4.67 -6.16
CA ASN A 80 -12.44 -4.78 -5.68
C ASN A 80 -12.62 -4.44 -4.19
N VAL A 81 -11.54 -4.18 -3.43
CA VAL A 81 -11.65 -3.76 -2.03
C VAL A 81 -12.17 -2.32 -1.97
N SER A 82 -13.36 -2.13 -1.41
CA SER A 82 -14.01 -0.82 -1.31
C SER A 82 -13.30 0.09 -0.30
N ILE A 83 -13.03 1.33 -0.70
CA ILE A 83 -12.48 2.36 0.20
C ILE A 83 -13.44 2.68 1.35
N ILE A 84 -14.75 2.61 1.09
CA ILE A 84 -15.78 2.79 2.13
C ILE A 84 -15.70 1.65 3.15
N SER A 85 -15.46 0.42 2.71
CA SER A 85 -15.28 -0.71 3.63
C SER A 85 -14.02 -0.56 4.49
N ILE A 86 -12.91 -0.07 3.92
CA ILE A 86 -11.70 0.28 4.66
C ILE A 86 -12.00 1.32 5.72
N GLN A 87 -12.67 2.42 5.35
CA GLN A 87 -13.01 3.49 6.27
C GLN A 87 -13.92 3.00 7.41
N ASN A 88 -14.95 2.21 7.08
CA ASN A 88 -15.86 1.62 8.07
C ASN A 88 -15.14 0.70 9.07
N ILE A 89 -14.05 0.03 8.67
CA ILE A 89 -13.23 -0.78 9.59
C ILE A 89 -12.39 0.14 10.49
N LEU A 90 -11.73 1.14 9.92
CA LEU A 90 -10.90 2.11 10.66
C LEU A 90 -11.73 2.90 11.68
N ASP A 91 -12.97 3.28 11.33
CA ASP A 91 -13.84 4.06 12.20
C ASP A 91 -14.25 3.32 13.47
N ARG A 92 -14.31 1.98 13.42
CA ARG A 92 -14.59 1.13 14.60
C ARG A 92 -13.43 1.09 15.60
N VAL A 93 -12.22 1.48 15.20
CA VAL A 93 -11.07 1.54 16.11
C VAL A 93 -11.29 2.71 17.08
N PRO A 94 -11.27 2.50 18.41
CA PRO A 94 -11.46 3.57 19.37
C PRO A 94 -10.42 4.69 19.22
N GLY A 95 -10.84 5.94 19.45
CA GLY A 95 -9.96 7.12 19.35
C GLY A 95 -8.76 7.10 20.29
N THR A 96 -8.82 6.32 21.37
CA THR A 96 -7.70 6.08 22.30
C THR A 96 -6.56 5.28 21.69
N PHE A 97 -6.83 4.50 20.63
CA PHE A 97 -5.82 3.70 19.92
C PHE A 97 -5.44 4.30 18.58
N MET A 98 -6.38 4.96 17.90
CA MET A 98 -6.13 5.57 16.59
C MET A 98 -6.93 6.85 16.47
N SER A 99 -6.23 7.98 16.37
CA SER A 99 -6.84 9.29 16.17
C SER A 99 -7.57 9.37 14.82
N ASN A 100 -8.41 10.38 14.64
CA ASN A 100 -9.07 10.63 13.36
C ASN A 100 -8.05 10.95 12.23
N SER A 101 -6.97 11.65 12.55
CA SER A 101 -5.89 11.97 11.60
C SER A 101 -5.17 10.71 11.13
N SER A 102 -4.83 9.82 12.08
CA SER A 102 -4.24 8.52 11.80
C SER A 102 -5.16 7.62 10.96
N LYS A 103 -6.47 7.59 11.25
CA LYS A 103 -7.46 6.85 10.43
C LYS A 103 -7.51 7.37 8.99
N LYS A 104 -7.59 8.69 8.81
CA LYS A 104 -7.61 9.32 7.47
C LYS A 104 -6.32 9.03 6.71
N PHE A 105 -5.18 9.11 7.38
CA PHE A 105 -3.88 8.80 6.80
C PHE A 105 -3.79 7.34 6.34
N ALA A 106 -4.17 6.38 7.20
CA ALA A 106 -4.18 4.96 6.87
C ALA A 106 -5.11 4.66 5.68
N SER A 107 -6.30 5.27 5.66
CA SER A 107 -7.26 5.15 4.56
C SER A 107 -6.67 5.67 3.24
N LYS A 108 -6.08 6.87 3.25
CA LYS A 108 -5.42 7.47 2.07
C LYS A 108 -4.21 6.65 1.61
N LEU A 109 -3.41 6.14 2.55
CA LEU A 109 -2.27 5.27 2.26
C LEU A 109 -2.69 3.99 1.53
N LEU A 110 -3.78 3.35 1.99
CA LEU A 110 -4.32 2.15 1.35
C LEU A 110 -4.90 2.46 -0.03
N GLU A 111 -5.62 3.56 -0.18
CA GLU A 111 -6.11 4.05 -1.47
C GLU A 111 -4.96 4.24 -2.47
N GLN A 112 -3.91 4.96 -2.08
CA GLN A 112 -2.77 5.24 -2.96
C GLN A 112 -1.99 3.97 -3.33
N ASN A 113 -1.80 3.04 -2.39
CA ASN A 113 -1.18 1.76 -2.71
C ASN A 113 -2.05 0.93 -3.67
N LYS A 114 -3.37 0.91 -3.47
CA LYS A 114 -4.32 0.25 -4.37
C LYS A 114 -4.24 0.84 -5.79
N MET A 115 -4.29 2.18 -5.93
CA MET A 115 -4.20 2.85 -7.23
C MET A 115 -2.93 2.45 -7.97
N ARG A 116 -1.78 2.50 -7.30
CA ARG A 116 -0.48 2.14 -7.89
C ARG A 116 -0.43 0.68 -8.36
N LEU A 117 -1.06 -0.25 -7.63
CA LEU A 117 -1.14 -1.65 -8.05
C LEU A 117 -2.05 -1.83 -9.27
N VAL A 118 -3.17 -1.10 -9.32
CA VAL A 118 -4.12 -1.17 -10.45
C VAL A 118 -3.54 -0.55 -11.72
N GLU A 119 -2.72 0.50 -11.61
CA GLU A 119 -2.01 1.10 -12.74
C GLU A 119 -1.12 0.09 -13.46
N LEU A 120 -0.44 -0.82 -12.74
CA LEU A 120 0.37 -1.88 -13.33
C LEU A 120 -0.39 -2.86 -14.22
N LYS A 121 -1.71 -2.99 -14.03
CA LYS A 121 -2.57 -3.84 -14.88
C LYS A 121 -2.88 -3.18 -16.23
N ARG A 122 -2.81 -1.85 -16.31
CA ARG A 122 -3.24 -1.06 -17.47
C ARG A 122 -2.12 -0.83 -18.48
N GLU A 123 -0.86 -0.96 -18.05
CA GLU A 123 0.28 -0.93 -18.95
C GLU A 123 0.35 -2.26 -19.73
N PRO A 124 0.30 -2.26 -21.08
CA PRO A 124 0.55 -3.46 -21.84
C PRO A 124 1.98 -3.92 -21.56
N PHE A 125 2.15 -5.14 -21.06
CA PHE A 125 3.44 -5.80 -21.04
C PHE A 125 3.89 -5.98 -22.49
N ASN A 126 4.68 -5.04 -23.01
CA ASN A 126 5.38 -5.22 -24.26
C ASN A 126 6.46 -6.26 -24.02
N GLU A 127 6.26 -7.46 -24.54
CA GLU A 127 7.30 -8.48 -24.65
C GLU A 127 8.49 -7.89 -25.42
N VAL A 128 9.69 -7.94 -24.82
CA VAL A 128 10.97 -7.70 -25.50
C VAL A 128 11.63 -9.06 -25.74
#